data_AF-X1LGH1-F1
#
_entry.id   AF-X1LGH1-F1
#
_cell.length_a   1.000
_cell.length_b   1.000
_cell.length_c   1.000
_cell.angle_alpha   90.00
_cell.angle_beta   90.00
_cell.angle_gamma   90.00
#
_symmetry.space_group_name_H-M   'P 1'
#
loop_
_entity.id
_entity.type
_entity.pdbx_description
1 polymer ?
#
loop_
_entity_poly.entity_id
_entity_poly.type
_entity_poly.pdbx_seq_one_letter_code
_entity_poly.pdbx_strand_id
1 'polypeptide(L)' 'MGLTPKQKEVVEATSGHYVVLAGPGCGKTHTITEKILYIFEKDTIPEPYGILAVTFTDAAAR' A
#
# COMPACT_ATOMS: atom_id res chain seq x y z
N MET A 1 9.51 -9.03 6.56
CA MET A 1 9.24 -8.24 7.79
C MET A 1 7.78 -8.43 8.12
N GLY A 2 7.39 -8.50 9.40
CA GLY A 2 5.97 -8.62 9.76
C GLY A 2 5.26 -7.27 9.71
N LEU A 3 4.02 -7.24 9.24
CA LEU A 3 3.13 -6.08 9.37
C LEU A 3 2.68 -5.94 10.83
N THR A 4 2.67 -4.71 11.34
CA THR A 4 1.95 -4.41 12.60
C THR A 4 0.44 -4.52 12.39
N PRO A 5 -0.36 -4.67 13.46
CA PRO A 5 -1.83 -4.71 13.34
C PRO A 5 -2.42 -3.50 12.60
N LYS A 6 -1.90 -2.29 12.85
CA LYS A 6 -2.34 -1.07 12.15
C LYS A 6 -1.96 -1.05 10.67
N GLN A 7 -0.78 -1.56 10.32
CA GLN A 7 -0.39 -1.67 8.91
C GLN A 7 -1.23 -2.72 8.18
N LYS A 8 -1.54 -3.83 8.85
CA LYS A 8 -2.43 -4.86 8.31
C LYS A 8 -3.83 -4.33 8.03
N GLU A 9 -4.40 -3.52 8.91
CA GLU A 9 -5.67 -2.82 8.68
C GLU A 9 -5.63 -1.95 7.41
N VAL A 10 -4.54 -1.19 7.20
CA VAL A 10 -4.34 -0.39 5.99
C VAL A 10 -4.21 -1.27 4.73
N VAL A 11 -3.53 -2.41 4.83
CA VAL A 11 -3.35 -3.36 3.71
C VAL A 11 -4.69 -3.96 3.29
N GLU A 12 -5.48 -4.45 4.25
CA GLU A 12 -6.74 -5.17 4.02
C GLU A 12 -7.92 -4.25 3.65
N ALA A 13 -7.78 -2.93 3.81
CA ALA A 13 -8.79 -1.94 3.49
C ALA A 13 -9.05 -1.80 1.97
N THR A 14 -10.09 -2.43 1.40
CA THR A 14 -10.29 -2.49 -0.08
C THR A 14 -11.38 -1.58 -0.65
N SER A 15 -12.16 -0.86 0.17
CA SER A 15 -13.27 -0.04 -0.31
C SER A 15 -13.27 1.38 0.26
N GLY A 16 -13.53 2.37 -0.59
CA GLY A 16 -13.54 3.78 -0.20
C GLY A 16 -12.14 4.42 -0.17
N HIS A 17 -12.05 5.59 0.47
CA HIS A 17 -10.84 6.41 0.52
C HIS A 17 -10.21 6.36 1.91
N TYR A 18 -8.89 6.20 1.96
CA TYR A 18 -8.13 6.08 3.21
C TYR A 18 -6.99 7.10 3.26
N VAL A 19 -6.71 7.61 4.46
CA VAL A 19 -5.58 8.50 4.74
C VAL A 19 -4.73 7.89 5.84
N VAL A 20 -3.43 7.71 5.57
CA VAL A 20 -2.47 7.11 6.52
C VAL A 20 -1.58 8.21 7.08
N LEU A 21 -1.81 8.58 8.34
CA LEU A 21 -0.98 9.54 9.07
C LEU A 21 0.02 8.79 9.95
N ALA A 22 1.31 8.87 9.63
CA ALA A 22 2.36 8.20 10.37
C ALA A 22 3.69 8.96 10.33
N GLY A 23 4.46 8.86 11.43
CA GLY A 23 5.76 9.50 11.59
C GLY A 23 6.85 8.98 10.63
N PRO A 24 8.01 9.63 10.60
CA PRO A 24 9.20 9.13 9.90
C PRO A 24 9.57 7.72 10.39
N GLY A 25 10.04 6.85 9.50
CA GLY A 25 10.48 5.49 9.86
C GLY A 25 9.36 4.49 10.19
N CYS A 26 8.09 4.89 10.24
CA CYS A 26 6.97 3.99 10.57
C CYS A 26 6.57 3.02 9.44
N GLY A 27 7.37 2.88 8.38
CA GLY A 27 7.14 1.91 7.31
C GLY A 27 6.02 2.24 6.31
N LYS A 28 5.66 3.52 6.12
CA LYS A 28 4.61 3.96 5.15
C LYS A 28 4.77 3.33 3.76
N THR A 29 5.97 3.43 3.19
CA THR A 29 6.28 2.88 1.86
C THR A 29 6.12 1.37 1.82
N HIS A 30 6.60 0.67 2.85
CA HIS A 30 6.42 -0.78 2.99
C HIS A 30 4.92 -1.13 3.06
N THR A 31 4.13 -0.40 3.85
CA THR A 31 2.68 -0.64 3.96
C THR A 31 1.94 -0.44 2.64
N ILE A 32 2.27 0.59 1.87
CA ILE A 32 1.67 0.81 0.53
C ILE A 32 2.09 -0.30 -0.44
N THR A 33 3.34 -0.77 -0.37
CA THR A 33 3.83 -1.88 -1.21
C THR A 33 3.08 -3.18 -0.90
N GLU A 34 2.94 -3.53 0.39
CA GLU A 34 2.19 -4.71 0.84
C GLU A 34 0.71 -4.61 0.46
N LYS A 35 0.13 -3.41 0.46
CA LYS A 35 -1.24 -3.19 0.01
C LYS A 35 -1.41 -3.55 -1.47
N ILE A 36 -0.46 -3.14 -2.31
CA ILE A 36 -0.48 -3.47 -3.75
C ILE A 36 -0.36 -4.98 -3.93
N LEU A 37 0.55 -5.63 -3.20
CA LEU A 37 0.68 -7.10 -3.21
C LEU A 37 -0.64 -7.77 -2.79
N TYR A 38 -1.25 -7.32 -1.70
CA TYR A 38 -2.51 -7.85 -1.19
C TYR A 38 -3.65 -7.76 -2.21
N ILE A 39 -3.74 -6.65 -2.96
CA ILE A 39 -4.76 -6.47 -4.01
C ILE A 39 -4.64 -7.56 -5.08
N PHE A 40 -3.42 -7.88 -5.51
CA PHE A 40 -3.17 -8.95 -6.48
C PHE A 40 -3.39 -10.34 -5.87
N GLU A 41 -2.95 -10.58 -4.64
CA GLU A 41 -3.18 -11.85 -3.92
C GLU A 41 -4.66 -12.16 -3.71
N LYS A 42 -5.49 -11.13 -3.56
CA LYS A 42 -6.94 -11.25 -3.40
C LYS A 42 -7.73 -11.16 -4.70
N ASP A 43 -7.06 -11.02 -5.84
CA ASP A 43 -7.68 -10.87 -7.15
C ASP A 43 -8.73 -9.73 -7.19
N THR A 44 -8.55 -8.71 -6.33
CA THR A 44 -9.49 -7.58 -6.22
C THR A 44 -9.33 -6.63 -7.41
N ILE A 45 -8.10 -6.50 -7.92
CA ILE A 45 -7.79 -5.86 -9.20
C ILE A 45 -6.79 -6.80 -9.90
N PRO A 46 -7.26 -7.65 -10.83
CA PRO A 46 -6.42 -8.68 -11.45
C PRO A 46 -5.32 -8.09 -12.34
N GLU A 47 -5.62 -6.97 -12.99
CA GLU A 47 -4.74 -6.37 -13.99
C GLU A 47 -3.81 -5.33 -13.35
N PRO A 48 -2.47 -5.40 -13.58
CA PRO A 48 -1.53 -4.42 -13.03
C PRO A 48 -1.86 -2.97 -13.38
N TYR A 49 -2.41 -2.74 -14.57
CA TYR A 49 -2.81 -1.43 -15.07
C TYR A 49 -4.02 -0.84 -14.35
N GLY A 50 -4.71 -1.61 -13.50
CA GLY A 50 -5.80 -1.13 -12.65
C GLY A 50 -5.34 -0.40 -11.39
N ILE A 51 -4.02 -0.32 -11.12
CA ILE A 51 -3.46 0.35 -9.95
C ILE A 51 -2.53 1.49 -10.41
N LEU A 52 -2.77 2.69 -9.88
CA LEU A 52 -1.87 3.84 -10.04
C LEU A 52 -1.20 4.18 -8.70
N ALA A 53 0.11 4.01 -8.64
CA ALA A 53 0.93 4.46 -7.51
C ALA A 53 1.74 5.69 -7.93
N VAL A 54 1.59 6.81 -7.22
CA VAL A 54 2.27 8.08 -7.53
C VAL A 54 3.08 8.53 -6.33
N THR A 55 4.27 9.06 -6.60
CA THR A 55 5.16 9.67 -5.62
C THR A 55 5.81 10.92 -6.22
N PHE A 56 6.46 11.73 -5.39
CA PHE A 56 7.01 13.02 -5.81
C PHE A 56 8.33 12.89 -6.60
N THR A 57 9.12 11.85 -6.35
CA THR A 57 10.46 11.70 -6.95
C THR A 57 10.63 10.35 -7.66
N ASP A 58 11.38 10.34 -8.75
CA ASP A 58 11.75 9.09 -9.44
C ASP A 58 12.54 8.14 -8.55
N ALA A 59 13.28 8.67 -7.58
CA ALA A 59 14.05 7.86 -6.64
C ALA A 59 13.15 7.05 -5.70
N ALA A 60 11.93 7.52 -5.43
CA ALA A 60 10.95 6.77 -4.64
C ALA A 60 10.09 5.83 -5.51
N ALA A 61 10.08 6.03 -6.83
CA ALA A 61 9.32 5.21 -7.77
C ALA A 61 10.11 4.00 -8.31
N ARG A 62 11.44 4.11 -8.36
CA ARG A 62 12.37 3.02 -8.71
C ARG A 62 12.53 2.04 -7.56
#